data_AF-A0A060ZSW7-F1
#
_entry.id   AF-A0A060ZSW7-F1
#
_cell.length_a   1.000
_cell.length_b   1.000
_cell.length_c   1.000
_cell.angle_alpha   90.00
_cell.angle_beta   90.00
_cell.angle_gamma   90.00
#
_symmetry.space_group_name_H-M   'P 1'
#
loop_
_entity.id
_entity.type
_entity.pdbx_description
1 polymer ?
#
loop_
_entity_poly.entity_id
_entity_poly.type
_entity_poly.pdbx_seq_one_letter_code
_entity_poly.pdbx_strand_id
1 'polypeptide(L)'
;MEEDDFSLTTAIIMMYFDSFLYMVMTWYIESVFPGQYGIPRPWYFLFTKSYWFGEGDNRKTDFSQNKRRNCEAVCIEEEPAHLKPGVFIENLVKVYPHGKKLAVDGLTLGFYEGQITSFLGHNGAGKTTTMSILTGLFPPTSGTAYIMGKDIRSELSAIRQSLGVCPQHNVLFSMLTVEEHIWFYARLKGLSEEQVKSEIEQILIDTGLLHKRTSKTSTLSGGMQRKLSVALAFVGGSKVVILDEPTAGVDPYARRGIWDLLLHYRQGNH
;
A
#
# COMPACT_ATOMS: atom_id res chain seq x y z
N MET A 1 -12.72 -47.98 -43.65
CA MET A 1 -12.59 -46.53 -43.89
C MET A 1 -12.68 -45.89 -42.53
N GLU A 2 -11.55 -45.39 -42.04
CA GLU A 2 -11.42 -44.39 -40.98
C GLU A 2 -9.92 -44.11 -40.93
N GLU A 3 -9.47 -43.20 -41.80
CA GLU A 3 -8.14 -42.60 -41.67
C GLU A 3 -8.27 -41.51 -40.60
N ASP A 4 -7.59 -41.72 -39.47
CA ASP A 4 -7.50 -40.75 -38.39
C ASP A 4 -6.80 -39.48 -38.89
N ASP A 5 -7.58 -38.43 -39.16
CA ASP A 5 -7.13 -37.08 -39.53
C ASP A 5 -6.51 -36.31 -38.33
N PHE A 6 -5.65 -36.98 -37.56
CA PHE A 6 -4.89 -36.33 -36.49
C PHE A 6 -3.67 -35.60 -37.10
N SER A 7 -3.95 -34.45 -37.72
CA SER A 7 -2.93 -33.57 -38.28
C SER A 7 -2.17 -32.83 -37.17
N LEU A 8 -0.87 -32.62 -37.38
CA LEU A 8 -0.02 -31.78 -36.51
C LEU A 8 -0.61 -30.37 -36.33
N THR A 9 -1.34 -29.87 -37.33
CA THR A 9 -2.08 -28.60 -37.25
C THR A 9 -3.19 -28.62 -36.20
N THR A 10 -3.96 -29.71 -36.11
CA THR A 10 -4.99 -29.92 -35.08
C THR A 10 -4.38 -29.92 -33.68
N ALA A 11 -3.22 -30.58 -33.50
CA ALA A 11 -2.50 -30.58 -32.24
C ALA A 11 -2.00 -29.19 -31.83
N ILE A 12 -1.46 -28.41 -32.78
CA ILE A 12 -1.04 -27.02 -32.53
C ILE A 12 -2.24 -26.13 -32.15
N ILE A 13 -3.36 -26.26 -32.85
CA ILE A 13 -4.59 -25.49 -32.57
C ILE A 13 -5.12 -25.82 -31.17
N MET A 14 -5.15 -27.11 -30.80
CA MET A 14 -5.53 -27.53 -29.44
C MET A 14 -4.58 -26.96 -28.39
N MET A 15 -3.26 -26.95 -28.64
CA MET A 15 -2.29 -26.41 -27.69
C MET A 15 -2.42 -24.89 -27.48
N TYR A 16 -2.72 -24.12 -28.54
CA TYR A 16 -3.02 -22.69 -28.41
C TYR A 16 -4.33 -22.43 -27.67
N PHE A 17 -5.36 -23.24 -27.96
CA PHE A 17 -6.64 -23.15 -27.26
C PHE A 17 -6.47 -23.43 -25.77
N ASP A 18 -5.76 -24.50 -25.40
CA ASP A 18 -5.48 -24.85 -24.01
C ASP A 18 -4.65 -23.76 -23.32
N SER A 19 -3.63 -23.23 -23.99
CA SER A 19 -2.80 -22.13 -23.46
C SER A 19 -3.64 -20.88 -23.19
N PHE A 20 -4.56 -20.54 -24.10
CA PHE A 20 -5.48 -19.43 -23.92
C PHE A 20 -6.47 -19.70 -22.78
N LEU A 21 -7.03 -20.91 -22.71
CA LEU A 21 -7.93 -21.33 -21.64
C LEU A 21 -7.25 -21.24 -20.27
N TYR A 22 -6.00 -21.75 -20.15
CA TYR A 22 -5.21 -21.65 -18.93
C TYR A 22 -4.86 -20.20 -18.59
N MET A 23 -4.60 -19.34 -19.58
CA MET A 23 -4.36 -17.91 -19.35
C MET A 23 -5.60 -17.22 -18.76
N VAL A 24 -6.78 -17.46 -19.34
CA VAL A 24 -8.05 -16.91 -18.86
C VAL A 24 -8.41 -17.46 -17.48
N MET A 25 -8.22 -18.77 -17.27
CA MET A 25 -8.47 -19.42 -15.99
C MET A 25 -7.53 -18.89 -14.90
N THR A 26 -6.24 -18.74 -15.20
CA THR A 26 -5.25 -18.16 -14.27
C THR A 26 -5.62 -16.73 -13.91
N TRP A 27 -5.95 -15.90 -14.91
CA TRP A 27 -6.38 -14.52 -14.69
C TRP A 27 -7.64 -14.41 -13.82
N TYR A 28 -8.62 -15.28 -14.03
CA TYR A 28 -9.84 -15.33 -13.22
C TYR A 28 -9.55 -15.78 -11.78
N ILE A 29 -8.77 -16.86 -11.61
CA ILE A 29 -8.42 -17.41 -10.29
C ILE A 29 -7.63 -16.39 -9.47
N GLU A 30 -6.61 -15.74 -10.05
CA GLU A 30 -5.82 -14.72 -9.34
C GLU A 30 -6.68 -13.51 -8.92
N SER A 31 -7.68 -13.14 -9.73
CA SER A 31 -8.56 -12.00 -9.43
C SER A 31 -9.57 -12.31 -8.32
N VAL A 32 -10.10 -13.52 -8.27
CA VAL A 32 -11.12 -13.94 -7.29
C VAL A 32 -10.48 -14.48 -6.02
N PHE A 33 -9.36 -15.20 -6.15
CA PHE A 33 -8.62 -15.84 -5.06
C PHE A 33 -7.14 -15.45 -5.13
N PRO A 34 -6.76 -14.27 -4.63
CA PRO A 34 -5.38 -13.77 -4.71
C PRO A 34 -4.39 -14.51 -3.77
N GLY A 35 -4.68 -15.76 -3.40
CA GLY A 35 -3.81 -16.57 -2.54
C GLY A 35 -3.62 -15.94 -1.16
N GLN A 36 -2.37 -15.68 -0.79
CA GLN A 36 -2.01 -15.18 0.54
C GLN A 36 -2.09 -13.66 0.69
N TYR A 37 -2.03 -12.88 -0.39
CA TYR A 37 -1.92 -11.42 -0.35
C TYR A 37 -2.85 -10.76 -1.37
N GLY A 38 -3.50 -9.66 -0.98
CA GLY A 38 -4.39 -8.89 -1.83
C GLY A 38 -5.86 -8.99 -1.43
N ILE A 39 -6.67 -8.06 -1.94
CA ILE A 39 -8.10 -7.99 -1.64
C ILE A 39 -8.85 -8.77 -2.72
N PRO A 40 -9.58 -9.85 -2.37
CA PRO A 40 -10.33 -10.64 -3.34
C PRO A 40 -11.46 -9.82 -3.94
N ARG A 41 -11.65 -9.92 -5.26
CA ARG A 41 -12.81 -9.34 -5.93
C ARG A 41 -14.00 -10.30 -5.88
N PRO A 42 -15.25 -9.80 -5.93
CA PRO A 42 -16.43 -10.65 -6.03
C PRO A 42 -16.36 -11.53 -7.29
N TRP A 43 -16.88 -12.76 -7.24
CA TRP A 43 -16.88 -13.68 -8.39
C TRP A 43 -17.52 -13.09 -9.66
N TYR A 44 -18.48 -12.19 -9.49
CA TYR A 44 -19.18 -11.49 -10.58
C TYR A 44 -18.47 -10.21 -11.07
N PHE A 45 -17.22 -9.95 -10.66
CA PHE A 45 -16.53 -8.70 -11.00
C PHE A 45 -16.50 -8.40 -12.50
N LEU A 46 -16.41 -9.43 -13.36
CA LEU A 46 -16.43 -9.30 -14.82
C LEU A 46 -17.72 -8.71 -15.37
N PHE A 47 -18.84 -8.87 -14.67
CA PHE A 47 -20.15 -8.34 -15.08
C PHE A 47 -20.43 -6.95 -14.47
N THR A 48 -19.50 -6.42 -13.67
CA THR A 48 -19.71 -5.16 -12.97
C THR A 48 -19.17 -4.01 -13.82
N LYS A 49 -20.01 -3.01 -14.13
CA LYS A 49 -19.61 -1.83 -14.92
C LYS A 49 -18.43 -1.06 -14.30
N SER A 50 -18.31 -1.07 -12.97
CA SER A 50 -17.21 -0.43 -12.24
C SER A 50 -15.84 -1.06 -12.52
N TYR A 51 -15.78 -2.33 -12.97
CA TYR A 51 -14.53 -2.98 -13.35
C TYR A 51 -13.98 -2.43 -14.68
N TRP A 52 -14.85 -2.34 -15.69
CA TRP A 52 -14.45 -1.98 -17.05
C TRP A 52 -14.35 -0.47 -17.28
N PHE A 53 -15.23 0.31 -16.63
CA PHE A 53 -15.34 1.74 -16.88
C PHE A 53 -14.83 2.62 -15.72
N GLY A 54 -14.34 1.99 -14.64
CA GLY A 54 -14.04 2.69 -13.40
C GLY A 54 -15.33 3.14 -12.69
N GLU A 55 -15.29 3.24 -11.38
CA GLU A 55 -16.38 3.87 -10.64
C GLU A 55 -16.30 5.38 -10.89
N GLY A 56 -17.32 5.95 -11.54
CA GLY A 56 -17.39 7.38 -11.80
C GLY A 56 -17.31 8.14 -10.47
N ASP A 57 -16.46 9.18 -10.45
CA ASP A 57 -16.15 10.07 -9.32
C ASP A 57 -17.38 10.88 -8.87
N ASN A 58 -18.40 10.18 -8.36
CA ASN A 58 -19.70 10.74 -8.01
C ASN A 58 -20.19 10.28 -6.65
N ARG A 59 -19.25 9.99 -5.75
CA ARG A 59 -19.49 9.93 -4.31
C ARG A 59 -18.56 10.90 -3.61
N LYS A 60 -18.91 12.19 -3.68
CA LYS A 60 -18.65 13.06 -2.53
C LYS A 60 -19.50 12.51 -1.38
N THR A 61 -18.99 11.52 -0.67
CA THR A 61 -19.55 11.11 0.61
C THR A 61 -19.29 12.28 1.56
N ASP A 62 -20.29 13.13 1.71
CA ASP A 62 -20.44 13.94 2.92
C ASP A 62 -20.28 12.96 4.09
N PHE A 63 -19.23 13.19 4.89
CA PHE A 63 -19.03 12.54 6.19
C PHE A 63 -20.15 13.01 7.13
N SER A 64 -21.39 12.59 6.87
CA SER A 64 -22.55 12.91 7.69
C SER A 64 -22.75 11.78 8.69
N GLN A 65 -22.23 12.02 9.88
CA GLN A 65 -22.82 11.71 11.17
C GLN A 65 -23.88 10.58 11.15
N ASN A 66 -23.44 9.33 11.28
CA ASN A 66 -24.31 8.29 11.81
C ASN A 66 -23.71 7.71 13.10
N LYS A 67 -23.90 8.50 14.16
CA LYS A 67 -23.58 8.18 15.56
C LYS A 67 -24.63 7.21 16.10
N ARG A 68 -24.19 6.03 16.59
CA ARG A 68 -24.64 5.35 17.83
C ARG A 68 -24.16 3.89 17.92
N ARG A 69 -23.23 3.59 18.85
CA ARG A 69 -23.51 2.89 20.12
C ARG A 69 -22.23 2.61 20.92
N ASN A 70 -22.33 2.88 22.22
CA ASN A 70 -21.49 2.55 23.38
C ASN A 70 -20.21 1.73 23.17
N CYS A 71 -19.07 2.31 23.56
CA CYS A 71 -18.00 1.60 24.27
C CYS A 71 -17.46 2.51 25.38
N GLU A 72 -17.43 1.99 26.61
CA GLU A 72 -16.95 2.67 27.81
C GLU A 72 -15.42 2.81 27.80
N ALA A 73 -14.94 3.93 28.36
CA ALA A 73 -13.57 4.20 28.78
C ALA A 73 -12.46 4.01 27.72
N VAL A 74 -12.58 4.69 26.58
CA VAL A 74 -11.43 5.07 25.77
C VAL A 74 -11.43 6.59 25.70
N CYS A 75 -10.28 7.24 25.95
CA CYS A 75 -10.11 8.68 25.74
C CYS A 75 -10.24 8.97 24.24
N ILE A 76 -11.48 9.07 23.75
CA ILE A 76 -11.79 9.47 22.39
C ILE A 76 -11.71 11.00 22.40
N GLU A 77 -10.63 11.53 21.84
CA GLU A 77 -10.53 12.96 21.56
C GLU A 77 -11.67 13.36 20.60
N GLU A 78 -12.34 14.48 20.88
CA GLU A 78 -13.43 14.95 20.02
C GLU A 78 -12.91 15.21 18.60
N GLU A 79 -13.64 14.73 17.58
CA GLU A 79 -13.25 14.90 16.18
C GLU A 79 -13.06 16.39 15.86
N PRO A 80 -11.83 16.83 15.51
CA PRO A 80 -11.59 18.22 15.13
C PRO A 80 -12.36 18.56 13.85
N ALA A 81 -13.44 19.33 14.00
CA ALA A 81 -14.34 19.72 12.90
C ALA A 81 -13.68 20.55 11.77
N HIS A 82 -12.43 20.95 11.93
CA HIS A 82 -11.69 21.80 10.99
C HIS A 82 -10.63 21.06 10.17
N LEU A 83 -10.38 19.77 10.45
CA LEU A 83 -9.34 18.98 9.78
C LEU A 83 -9.94 17.97 8.81
N LYS A 84 -9.38 17.90 7.61
CA LYS A 84 -9.78 16.90 6.62
C LYS A 84 -9.22 15.53 7.00
N PRO A 85 -10.04 14.48 7.11
CA PRO A 85 -9.55 13.13 7.38
C PRO A 85 -8.82 12.59 6.15
N GLY A 86 -7.53 12.26 6.33
CA GLY A 86 -6.72 11.60 5.31
C GLY A 86 -6.91 10.09 5.30
N VAL A 87 -7.06 9.48 6.48
CA VAL A 87 -7.38 8.06 6.65
C VAL A 87 -8.45 7.90 7.73
N PHE A 88 -9.53 7.19 7.43
CA PHE A 88 -10.61 6.93 8.37
C PHE A 88 -10.91 5.43 8.42
N ILE A 89 -10.91 4.86 9.62
CA ILE A 89 -11.17 3.44 9.86
C ILE A 89 -12.54 3.34 10.52
N GLU A 90 -13.43 2.50 10.00
CA GLU A 90 -14.78 2.32 10.50
C GLU A 90 -15.05 0.85 10.87
N ASN A 91 -15.22 0.59 12.17
CA ASN A 91 -15.56 -0.73 12.73
C ASN A 91 -14.73 -1.87 12.15
N LEU A 92 -13.42 -1.66 12.00
CA LEU A 92 -12.54 -2.60 11.33
C LEU A 92 -12.35 -3.87 12.18
N VAL A 93 -12.65 -5.02 11.60
CA VAL A 93 -12.52 -6.33 12.23
C VAL A 93 -11.68 -7.24 11.34
N LYS A 94 -10.72 -7.95 11.95
CA LYS A 94 -9.92 -8.96 11.26
C LYS A 94 -9.81 -10.23 12.10
N VAL A 95 -10.30 -11.33 11.53
CA VAL A 95 -10.15 -12.68 12.08
C VAL A 95 -9.32 -13.51 11.10
N TYR A 96 -8.23 -14.10 11.57
CA TYR A 96 -7.44 -15.01 10.74
C TYR A 96 -8.09 -16.41 10.73
N PRO A 97 -8.27 -17.05 9.56
CA PRO A 97 -8.89 -18.37 9.46
C PRO A 97 -8.09 -19.43 10.22
N HIS A 98 -6.77 -19.36 10.13
CA HIS A 98 -5.86 -20.26 10.82
C HIS A 98 -5.78 -19.86 12.30
N GLY A 99 -6.41 -20.67 13.15
CA GLY A 99 -6.43 -20.48 14.61
C GLY A 99 -7.54 -19.58 15.15
N LYS A 100 -8.47 -19.09 14.31
CA LYS A 100 -9.60 -18.21 14.69
C LYS A 100 -9.17 -17.03 15.59
N LYS A 101 -7.97 -16.49 15.35
CA LYS A 101 -7.43 -15.40 16.16
C LYS A 101 -8.06 -14.09 15.71
N LEU A 102 -8.77 -13.44 16.62
CA LEU A 102 -9.23 -12.06 16.47
C LEU A 102 -8.02 -11.14 16.60
N ALA A 103 -7.59 -10.55 15.49
CA ALA A 103 -6.42 -9.69 15.43
C ALA A 103 -6.76 -8.21 15.57
N VAL A 104 -7.95 -7.81 15.10
CA VAL A 104 -8.50 -6.46 15.27
C VAL A 104 -9.99 -6.61 15.56
N ASP A 105 -10.48 -5.91 16.57
CA ASP A 105 -11.86 -5.98 17.05
C ASP A 105 -12.50 -4.60 17.10
N GLY A 106 -13.27 -4.25 16.06
CA GLY A 106 -14.11 -3.05 16.03
C GLY A 106 -13.33 -1.72 16.08
N LEU A 107 -12.13 -1.65 15.49
CA LEU A 107 -11.33 -0.43 15.51
C LEU A 107 -11.99 0.68 14.68
N THR A 108 -12.25 1.83 15.30
CA THR A 108 -12.72 3.05 14.63
C THR A 108 -11.77 4.19 14.98
N LEU A 109 -11.14 4.80 13.97
CA LEU A 109 -10.08 5.79 14.17
C LEU A 109 -9.94 6.71 12.94
N GLY A 110 -9.81 8.02 13.17
CA GLY A 110 -9.54 9.01 12.14
C GLY A 110 -8.11 9.57 12.25
N PHE A 111 -7.44 9.71 11.11
CA PHE A 111 -6.15 10.37 10.94
C PHE A 111 -6.33 11.56 9.99
N TYR A 112 -5.74 12.69 10.36
CA TYR A 112 -5.96 13.97 9.68
C TYR A 112 -4.78 14.38 8.80
N GLU A 113 -5.08 15.12 7.73
CA GLU A 113 -4.06 15.68 6.84
C GLU A 113 -3.10 16.63 7.58
N GLY A 114 -1.84 16.69 7.14
CA GLY A 114 -0.82 17.59 7.69
C GLY A 114 -0.23 17.18 9.05
N GLN A 115 -0.62 16.02 9.58
CA GLN A 115 -0.15 15.52 10.88
C GLN A 115 0.67 14.24 10.74
N ILE A 116 1.72 14.12 11.55
CA ILE A 116 2.40 12.84 11.77
C ILE A 116 1.72 12.19 12.97
N THR A 117 0.95 11.13 12.72
CA THR A 117 0.27 10.39 13.79
C THR A 117 0.99 9.08 14.07
N SER A 118 1.08 8.71 15.35
CA SER A 118 1.70 7.45 15.78
C SER A 118 0.64 6.50 16.32
N PHE A 119 0.58 5.28 15.78
CA PHE A 119 -0.31 4.23 16.27
C PHE A 119 0.45 3.28 17.21
N LEU A 120 0.32 3.53 18.52
CA LEU A 120 1.07 2.83 19.57
C LEU A 120 0.19 1.81 20.30
N GLY A 121 0.81 0.73 20.75
CA GLY A 121 0.14 -0.38 21.42
C GLY A 121 1.12 -1.51 21.72
N HIS A 122 0.74 -2.45 22.58
CA HIS A 122 1.59 -3.60 22.91
C HIS A 122 1.81 -4.52 21.69
N ASN A 123 2.83 -5.37 21.77
CA ASN A 123 3.04 -6.39 20.75
C ASN A 123 1.84 -7.34 20.73
N GLY A 124 1.32 -7.62 19.53
CA GLY A 124 0.11 -8.43 19.37
C GLY A 124 -1.21 -7.66 19.51
N ALA A 125 -1.21 -6.34 19.71
CA ALA A 125 -2.42 -5.50 19.73
C ALA A 125 -3.11 -5.36 18.35
N GLY A 126 -2.55 -5.92 17.28
CA GLY A 126 -3.11 -5.81 15.93
C GLY A 126 -2.56 -4.67 15.07
N LYS A 127 -1.58 -3.89 15.54
CA LYS A 127 -0.98 -2.75 14.78
C LYS A 127 -0.57 -3.11 13.36
N THR A 128 0.31 -4.09 13.21
CA THR A 128 0.80 -4.57 11.91
C THR A 128 -0.34 -5.13 11.06
N THR A 129 -1.34 -5.77 11.67
CA THR A 129 -2.55 -6.24 10.98
C THR A 129 -3.37 -5.08 10.43
N THR A 130 -3.63 -4.05 11.23
CA THR A 130 -4.31 -2.82 10.79
C THR A 130 -3.56 -2.15 9.66
N MET A 131 -2.24 -1.96 9.79
CA MET A 131 -1.40 -1.37 8.72
C MET A 131 -1.43 -2.20 7.44
N SER A 132 -1.42 -3.53 7.56
CA SER A 132 -1.51 -4.42 6.39
C SER A 132 -2.87 -4.36 5.70
N ILE A 133 -3.95 -4.08 6.43
CA ILE A 133 -5.27 -3.89 5.84
C ILE A 133 -5.35 -2.53 5.14
N LEU A 134 -4.84 -1.47 5.76
CA LEU A 134 -4.80 -0.12 5.16
C LEU A 134 -3.97 -0.08 3.87
N THR A 135 -2.88 -0.84 3.80
CA THR A 135 -2.05 -0.96 2.58
C THR A 135 -2.63 -1.93 1.55
N GLY A 136 -3.72 -2.63 1.89
CA GLY A 136 -4.39 -3.59 1.03
C GLY A 136 -3.61 -4.89 0.79
N LEU A 137 -2.72 -5.26 1.72
CA LEU A 137 -2.08 -6.58 1.76
C LEU A 137 -3.06 -7.67 2.21
N PHE A 138 -3.96 -7.35 3.15
CA PHE A 138 -5.01 -8.25 3.60
C PHE A 138 -6.39 -7.59 3.53
N PRO A 139 -7.44 -8.32 3.16
CA PRO A 139 -8.79 -7.79 3.24
C PRO A 139 -9.28 -7.76 4.68
N PRO A 140 -10.14 -6.80 5.06
CA PRO A 140 -10.86 -6.85 6.34
C PRO A 140 -11.83 -8.05 6.38
N THR A 141 -12.12 -8.56 7.58
CA THR A 141 -13.19 -9.56 7.78
C THR A 141 -14.57 -8.89 7.87
N SER A 142 -14.63 -7.74 8.55
CA SER A 142 -15.79 -6.85 8.58
C SER A 142 -15.31 -5.39 8.77
N GLY A 143 -16.20 -4.44 8.56
CA GLY A 143 -15.87 -3.01 8.54
C GLY A 143 -15.15 -2.59 7.26
N THR A 144 -14.67 -1.35 7.26
CA THR A 144 -13.95 -0.77 6.13
C THR A 144 -12.97 0.32 6.56
N ALA A 145 -12.14 0.78 5.63
CA ALA A 145 -11.34 1.98 5.80
C ALA A 145 -11.41 2.84 4.53
N TYR A 146 -11.27 4.14 4.73
CA TYR A 146 -11.27 5.16 3.69
C TYR A 146 -9.93 5.87 3.70
N ILE A 147 -9.29 5.99 2.54
CA ILE A 147 -8.04 6.73 2.37
C ILE A 147 -8.30 7.82 1.32
N MET A 148 -8.15 9.08 1.70
CA MET A 148 -8.49 10.24 0.86
C MET A 148 -9.92 10.17 0.30
N GLY A 149 -10.87 9.69 1.12
CA GLY A 149 -12.28 9.51 0.76
C GLY A 149 -12.60 8.24 -0.06
N LYS A 150 -11.60 7.43 -0.42
CA LYS A 150 -11.77 6.22 -1.24
C LYS A 150 -11.82 4.95 -0.38
N ASP A 151 -12.75 4.04 -0.63
CA ASP A 151 -12.87 2.77 0.13
C ASP A 151 -11.75 1.78 -0.29
N ILE A 152 -11.04 1.22 0.69
CA ILE A 152 -9.93 0.27 0.46
C ILE A 152 -10.37 -1.00 -0.27
N ARG A 153 -11.66 -1.38 -0.25
CA ARG A 153 -12.17 -2.60 -0.87
C ARG A 153 -12.50 -2.42 -2.35
N SER A 154 -12.99 -1.25 -2.76
CA SER A 154 -13.40 -0.95 -4.14
C SER A 154 -12.32 -0.22 -4.93
N GLU A 155 -11.61 0.73 -4.32
CA GLU A 155 -10.80 1.73 -5.01
C GLU A 155 -9.29 1.62 -4.72
N LEU A 156 -8.84 0.44 -4.31
CA LEU A 156 -7.45 0.22 -3.88
C LEU A 156 -6.40 0.65 -4.93
N SER A 157 -6.68 0.44 -6.21
CA SER A 157 -5.76 0.84 -7.29
C SER A 157 -5.50 2.35 -7.30
N ALA A 158 -6.55 3.15 -7.10
CA ALA A 158 -6.43 4.60 -7.05
C ALA A 158 -5.79 5.08 -5.74
N ILE A 159 -6.05 4.38 -4.63
CA ILE A 159 -5.39 4.64 -3.34
C ILE A 159 -3.88 4.41 -3.45
N ARG A 160 -3.45 3.29 -4.07
CA ARG A 160 -2.03 2.91 -4.23
C ARG A 160 -1.19 3.92 -5.00
N GLN A 161 -1.80 4.69 -5.91
CA GLN A 161 -1.10 5.77 -6.61
C GLN A 161 -0.67 6.87 -5.63
N SER A 162 -1.54 7.25 -4.70
CA SER A 162 -1.29 8.30 -3.69
C SER A 162 -0.77 7.80 -2.34
N LEU A 163 -0.61 6.49 -2.14
CA LEU A 163 -0.20 5.88 -0.88
C LEU A 163 1.26 5.42 -0.92
N GLY A 164 2.08 5.92 0.01
CA GLY A 164 3.44 5.48 0.28
C GLY A 164 3.48 4.45 1.41
N VAL A 165 4.32 3.43 1.31
CA VAL A 165 4.45 2.40 2.35
C VAL A 165 5.92 2.08 2.60
N CYS A 166 6.33 2.10 3.87
CA CYS A 166 7.60 1.53 4.31
C CYS A 166 7.31 0.40 5.32
N PRO A 167 7.54 -0.87 4.95
CA PRO A 167 7.35 -1.99 5.87
C PRO A 167 8.46 -2.07 6.93
N GLN A 168 8.28 -2.99 7.90
CA GLN A 168 9.23 -3.22 8.99
C GLN A 168 10.63 -3.64 8.50
N HIS A 169 10.70 -4.47 7.46
CA HIS A 169 11.96 -4.88 6.84
C HIS A 169 12.28 -4.02 5.62
N ASN A 170 13.57 -3.81 5.34
CA ASN A 170 13.98 -3.04 4.17
C ASN A 170 13.70 -3.85 2.89
N VAL A 171 12.83 -3.34 2.01
CA VAL A 171 12.53 -3.94 0.70
C VAL A 171 13.45 -3.32 -0.35
N LEU A 172 14.76 -3.54 -0.17
CA LEU A 172 15.80 -3.08 -1.08
C LEU A 172 16.39 -4.26 -1.83
N PHE A 173 16.59 -4.09 -3.14
CA PHE A 173 17.24 -5.05 -4.00
C PHE A 173 18.75 -4.90 -3.88
N SER A 174 19.43 -5.91 -3.36
CA SER A 174 20.88 -5.87 -3.08
C SER A 174 21.77 -5.58 -4.30
N MET A 175 21.27 -5.86 -5.51
CA MET A 175 21.96 -5.68 -6.78
C MET A 175 21.86 -4.28 -7.37
N LEU A 176 20.77 -3.55 -7.05
CA LEU A 176 20.52 -2.23 -7.61
C LEU A 176 21.25 -1.13 -6.83
N THR A 177 21.65 -0.08 -7.53
CA THR A 177 22.21 1.14 -6.97
C THR A 177 21.13 1.99 -6.28
N VAL A 178 21.55 3.00 -5.50
CA VAL A 178 20.61 3.93 -4.85
C VAL A 178 19.79 4.69 -5.89
N GLU A 179 20.43 5.18 -6.94
CA GLU A 179 19.75 5.86 -8.05
C GLU A 179 18.73 4.96 -8.75
N GLU A 180 19.12 3.73 -9.10
CA GLU A 180 18.23 2.78 -9.77
C GLU A 180 17.02 2.42 -8.91
N HIS A 181 17.15 2.36 -7.58
CA HIS A 181 16.01 2.16 -6.69
C HIS A 181 15.02 3.31 -6.79
N ILE A 182 15.51 4.55 -6.64
CA ILE A 182 14.64 5.72 -6.67
C ILE A 182 13.96 5.82 -8.04
N TRP A 183 14.73 5.61 -9.12
CA TRP A 183 14.21 5.54 -10.48
C TRP A 183 13.13 4.48 -10.63
N PHE A 184 13.37 3.26 -10.13
CA PHE A 184 12.43 2.14 -10.24
C PHE A 184 11.09 2.44 -9.54
N TYR A 185 11.13 2.90 -8.29
CA TYR A 185 9.92 3.24 -7.55
C TYR A 185 9.20 4.47 -8.14
N ALA A 186 9.95 5.44 -8.66
CA ALA A 186 9.40 6.62 -9.31
C ALA A 186 8.65 6.25 -10.60
N ARG A 187 9.24 5.38 -11.43
CA ARG A 187 8.59 4.86 -12.64
C ARG A 187 7.40 3.96 -12.32
N LEU A 188 7.48 3.17 -11.26
CA LEU A 188 6.36 2.36 -10.78
C LEU A 188 5.17 3.22 -10.34
N LYS A 189 5.45 4.40 -9.78
CA LYS A 189 4.43 5.42 -9.41
C LYS A 189 3.87 6.19 -10.61
N GLY A 190 4.43 6.01 -11.81
CA GLY A 190 3.93 6.62 -13.04
C GLY A 190 4.48 8.01 -13.36
N LEU A 191 5.59 8.43 -12.72
CA LEU A 191 6.28 9.68 -13.05
C LEU A 191 6.90 9.63 -14.47
N SER A 192 6.94 10.78 -15.15
CA SER A 192 7.64 10.92 -16.43
C SER A 192 9.16 10.90 -16.25
N GLU A 193 9.94 10.63 -17.30
CA GLU A 193 11.41 10.61 -17.21
C GLU A 193 12.02 11.93 -16.73
N GLU A 194 11.40 13.03 -17.10
CA GLU A 194 11.82 14.37 -16.69
C GLU A 194 11.60 14.57 -15.19
N GLN A 195 10.42 14.19 -14.68
CA GLN A 195 10.09 14.28 -13.26
C GLN A 195 10.93 13.31 -12.41
N VAL A 196 11.23 12.12 -12.93
CA VAL A 196 12.06 11.13 -12.23
C VAL A 196 13.46 11.67 -11.97
N LYS A 197 14.07 12.39 -12.93
CA LYS A 197 15.41 12.96 -12.74
C LYS A 197 15.43 14.00 -11.61
N SER A 198 14.44 14.89 -11.55
CA SER A 198 14.33 15.86 -10.45
C SER A 198 14.06 15.17 -9.11
N GLU A 199 13.18 14.15 -9.10
CA GLU A 199 12.85 13.40 -7.88
C GLU A 199 14.07 12.65 -7.31
N ILE A 200 14.89 12.06 -8.19
CA ILE A 200 16.13 11.37 -7.81
C ILE A 200 17.09 12.35 -7.09
N GLU A 201 17.32 13.53 -7.66
CA GLU A 201 18.21 14.52 -7.04
C GLU A 201 17.67 14.97 -5.68
N GLN A 202 16.37 15.30 -5.60
CA GLN A 202 15.73 15.71 -4.34
C GLN A 202 15.88 14.64 -3.25
N ILE A 203 15.53 13.39 -3.55
CA ILE A 203 15.61 12.30 -2.57
C ILE A 203 17.05 12.00 -2.16
N LEU A 204 18.02 12.11 -3.07
CA LEU A 204 19.44 11.94 -2.75
C LEU A 204 19.95 13.05 -1.82
N ILE A 205 19.48 14.29 -2.01
CA ILE A 205 19.77 15.42 -1.12
C ILE A 205 19.16 15.17 0.25
N ASP A 206 17.86 14.88 0.31
CA ASP A 206 17.11 14.71 1.56
C ASP A 206 17.64 13.55 2.41
N THR A 207 18.06 12.47 1.76
CA THR A 207 18.63 11.30 2.45
C THR A 207 20.11 11.51 2.82
N GLY A 208 20.80 12.48 2.22
CA GLY A 208 22.24 12.68 2.34
C GLY A 208 23.07 11.61 1.63
N LEU A 209 22.51 10.94 0.60
CA LEU A 209 23.13 9.82 -0.11
C LEU A 209 23.72 10.20 -1.48
N LEU A 210 23.81 11.49 -1.81
CA LEU A 210 24.45 12.01 -3.03
C LEU A 210 25.81 11.35 -3.34
N HIS A 211 26.68 11.25 -2.33
CA HIS A 211 28.02 10.65 -2.47
C HIS A 211 28.00 9.12 -2.73
N LYS A 212 26.86 8.46 -2.52
CA LYS A 212 26.63 7.02 -2.69
C LYS A 212 25.59 6.71 -3.76
N ARG A 213 25.27 7.68 -4.64
CA ARG A 213 24.30 7.55 -5.73
C ARG A 213 24.48 6.26 -6.56
N THR A 214 25.70 6.00 -7.00
CA THR A 214 26.07 4.84 -7.83
C THR A 214 26.50 3.61 -7.02
N SER A 215 26.45 3.70 -5.69
CA SER A 215 26.76 2.57 -4.83
C SER A 215 25.58 1.60 -4.75
N LYS A 216 25.87 0.30 -4.71
CA LYS A 216 24.84 -0.74 -4.49
C LYS A 216 24.28 -0.64 -3.08
N THR A 217 22.99 -0.90 -2.90
CA THR A 217 22.34 -0.87 -1.58
C THR A 217 22.95 -1.83 -0.56
N SER A 218 23.50 -2.95 -1.03
CA SER A 218 24.25 -3.92 -0.22
C SER A 218 25.51 -3.34 0.46
N THR A 219 26.06 -2.24 -0.06
CA THR A 219 27.24 -1.55 0.51
C THR A 219 26.88 -0.45 1.51
N LEU A 220 25.59 -0.14 1.66
CA LEU A 220 25.11 0.84 2.61
C LEU A 220 25.06 0.25 4.02
N SER A 221 25.26 1.09 5.03
CA SER A 221 25.00 0.68 6.42
C SER A 221 23.50 0.42 6.63
N GLY A 222 23.14 -0.39 7.63
CA GLY A 222 21.74 -0.67 7.94
C GLY A 222 20.90 0.59 8.17
N GLY A 223 21.48 1.62 8.81
CA GLY A 223 20.84 2.92 8.99
C GLY A 223 20.63 3.70 7.68
N MET A 224 21.60 3.66 6.76
CA MET A 224 21.46 4.27 5.43
C MET A 224 20.41 3.54 4.60
N GLN A 225 20.38 2.20 4.64
CA GLN A 225 19.35 1.38 4.00
C GLN A 225 17.97 1.70 4.55
N ARG A 226 17.83 1.82 5.87
CA ARG A 226 16.55 2.15 6.51
C ARG A 226 16.08 3.55 6.10
N LYS A 227 16.99 4.53 6.11
CA LYS A 227 16.68 5.89 5.66
C LYS A 227 16.24 5.93 4.20
N LEU A 228 16.95 5.22 3.31
CA LEU A 228 16.54 5.08 1.91
C LEU A 228 15.15 4.43 1.79
N SER A 229 14.88 3.35 2.53
CA SER A 229 13.57 2.67 2.53
C SER A 229 12.43 3.61 2.94
N VAL A 230 12.66 4.47 3.94
CA VAL A 230 11.68 5.48 4.36
C VAL A 230 11.50 6.53 3.26
N ALA A 231 12.58 7.01 2.65
CA ALA A 231 12.52 8.00 1.57
C ALA A 231 11.78 7.47 0.33
N LEU A 232 11.95 6.19 -0.01
CA LEU A 232 11.24 5.55 -1.12
C LEU A 232 9.72 5.55 -0.93
N ALA A 233 9.22 5.62 0.32
CA ALA A 233 7.80 5.73 0.58
C ALA A 233 7.22 7.11 0.20
N PHE A 234 8.06 8.16 0.12
CA PHE A 234 7.64 9.51 -0.26
C PHE A 234 7.69 9.75 -1.77
N VAL A 235 8.40 8.90 -2.52
CA VAL A 235 8.54 8.99 -3.99
C VAL A 235 7.19 9.13 -4.68
N GLY A 236 7.11 10.04 -5.66
CA GLY A 236 5.93 10.20 -6.51
C GLY A 236 4.80 10.98 -5.86
N GLY A 237 5.12 11.84 -4.89
CA GLY A 237 4.16 12.75 -4.28
C GLY A 237 3.08 12.02 -3.49
N SER A 238 3.46 10.99 -2.74
CA SER A 238 2.51 10.22 -1.92
C SER A 238 1.87 11.13 -0.86
N LYS A 239 0.53 11.28 -0.91
CA LYS A 239 -0.25 12.13 0.01
C LYS A 239 -0.38 11.53 1.40
N VAL A 240 -0.46 10.21 1.46
CA VAL A 240 -0.53 9.44 2.71
C VAL A 240 0.66 8.49 2.71
N VAL A 241 1.43 8.49 3.79
CA VAL A 241 2.58 7.59 3.94
C VAL A 241 2.42 6.78 5.23
N ILE A 242 2.43 5.45 5.09
CA ILE A 242 2.34 4.51 6.20
C ILE A 242 3.71 3.91 6.45
N LEU A 243 4.20 4.03 7.68
CA LEU A 243 5.51 3.54 8.10
C LEU A 243 5.34 2.52 9.22
N ASP A 244 5.68 1.26 8.96
CA ASP A 244 5.65 0.21 9.96
C ASP A 244 7.02 0.10 10.64
N GLU A 245 7.06 0.50 11.92
CA GLU A 245 8.26 0.55 12.77
C GLU A 245 9.52 1.16 12.09
N PRO A 246 9.46 2.40 11.54
CA PRO A 246 10.55 2.99 10.75
C PRO A 246 11.88 3.09 11.52
N THR A 247 11.82 3.22 12.84
CA THR A 247 12.99 3.44 13.71
C THR A 247 13.44 2.20 14.50
N ALA A 248 12.86 1.02 14.25
CA ALA A 248 13.26 -0.21 14.91
C ALA A 248 14.63 -0.68 14.40
N GLY A 249 15.52 -1.09 15.32
CA GLY A 249 16.83 -1.66 14.97
C GLY A 249 17.87 -0.67 14.39
N VAL A 250 17.57 0.64 14.34
CA VAL A 250 18.52 1.67 13.89
C VAL A 250 19.18 2.41 15.05
N ASP A 251 20.44 2.81 14.81
CA ASP A 251 21.24 3.60 15.72
C ASP A 251 20.63 5.00 15.98
N PRO A 252 20.98 5.66 17.10
CA PRO A 252 20.40 6.97 17.45
C PRO A 252 20.62 8.06 16.39
N TYR A 253 21.73 8.01 15.65
CA TYR A 253 22.03 9.01 14.62
C TYR A 253 21.14 8.81 13.38
N ALA A 254 21.00 7.58 12.90
CA ALA A 254 20.08 7.24 11.83
C ALA A 254 18.62 7.54 12.19
N ARG A 255 18.21 7.31 13.45
CA ARG A 255 16.88 7.66 13.94
C ARG A 255 16.57 9.15 13.83
N ARG A 256 17.52 10.01 14.20
CA ARG A 256 17.39 11.47 14.02
C ARG A 256 17.23 11.82 12.55
N GLY A 257 18.08 11.27 11.68
CA GLY A 257 17.98 11.51 10.24
C GLY A 257 16.65 11.06 9.62
N ILE A 258 16.04 9.98 10.12
CA ILE A 258 14.68 9.57 9.72
C ILE A 258 13.66 10.59 10.21
N TRP A 259 13.75 11.03 11.47
CA TRP A 259 12.82 12.02 12.02
C TRP A 259 12.89 13.37 11.28
N ASP A 260 14.10 13.83 10.94
CA ASP A 260 14.31 15.05 10.15
C ASP A 260 13.68 14.92 8.76
N LEU A 261 13.81 13.76 8.13
CA LEU A 261 13.16 13.45 6.85
C LEU A 261 11.62 13.52 6.98
N LEU A 262 11.04 12.91 8.03
CA LEU A 262 9.60 12.96 8.26
C LEU A 262 9.09 14.38 8.48
N LEU A 263 9.84 15.19 9.23
CA LEU A 263 9.51 16.60 9.46
C LEU A 263 9.61 17.44 8.20
N HIS A 264 10.59 17.17 7.34
CA HIS A 264 10.75 17.83 6.04
C HIS A 264 9.53 17.60 5.14
N TYR A 265 9.14 16.33 4.92
CA TYR A 265 8.01 15.99 4.07
C TYR A 265 6.65 16.36 4.67
N ARG A 266 6.53 16.51 6.00
CA ARG A 266 5.27 16.97 6.64
C ARG A 266 4.90 18.40 6.25
N GLN A 267 5.87 19.30 6.07
CA GLN A 267 5.59 20.72 5.84
C GLN A 267 4.94 21.00 4.48
N GLY A 268 4.78 19.97 3.64
CA GLY A 268 4.23 20.08 2.30
C GLY A 268 5.31 20.59 1.37
N ASN A 269 5.63 19.80 0.34
CA ASN A 269 6.37 20.28 -0.82
C ASN A 269 5.53 21.41 -1.45
N HIS A 270 5.88 22.66 -1.14
CA HIS A 270 5.42 23.83 -1.88
C HIS A 270 5.97 23.82 -3.30
#